data_AF-A0A1H0DUN3-F1
#
_entry.id   AF-A0A1H0DUN3-F1
#
_cell.length_a   1.000
_cell.length_b   1.000
_cell.length_c   1.000
_cell.angle_alpha   90.00
_cell.angle_beta   90.00
_cell.angle_gamma   90.00
#
_symmetry.space_group_name_H-M   'P 1'
#
loop_
_entity.id
_entity.type
_entity.pdbx_description
1 polymer ?
#
loop_
_entity_poly.entity_id
_entity_poly.type
_entity_poly.pdbx_seq_one_letter_code
_entity_poly.pdbx_strand_id
1 'polypeptide(L)'
;MKKMLGVMLLFLIIIPYRVHAETLDCPEVSDLEETTEKDRQEFMEALEGFIKNIYISDDEYGHLYEEWEVITAKPFPDTESSAYDEIYYEMAKNFCGEEVANRSWLTRIYFPKWSGISASNLEGQLFVAKSKENGWFVWFRYH
;
A
#
# COMPACT_ATOMS: atom_id res chain seq x y z
N MET A 1 -50.54 45.46 -14.45
CA MET A 1 -49.18 45.00 -14.83
C MET A 1 -48.78 43.89 -13.87
N LYS A 2 -48.72 42.65 -14.36
CA LYS A 2 -48.38 41.44 -13.58
C LYS A 2 -46.87 41.47 -13.26
N LYS A 3 -46.49 41.30 -11.99
CA LYS A 3 -45.11 40.92 -11.64
C LYS A 3 -45.18 39.50 -11.06
N MET A 4 -44.60 38.58 -11.81
CA MET A 4 -44.55 37.15 -11.54
C MET A 4 -43.73 36.86 -10.28
N LEU A 5 -44.32 36.05 -9.40
CA LEU A 5 -43.64 35.39 -8.30
C LEU A 5 -42.80 34.25 -8.90
N GLY A 6 -41.48 34.44 -8.99
CA GLY A 6 -40.56 33.40 -9.45
C GLY A 6 -40.20 32.47 -8.30
N VAL A 7 -40.80 31.27 -8.28
CA VAL A 7 -40.41 30.18 -7.38
C VAL A 7 -39.12 29.57 -7.92
N MET A 8 -38.00 29.82 -7.21
CA MET A 8 -36.71 29.18 -7.49
C MET A 8 -36.69 27.80 -6.85
N LEU A 9 -37.01 26.77 -7.64
CA LEU A 9 -36.97 25.37 -7.23
C LEU A 9 -35.52 24.88 -7.29
N LEU A 10 -34.85 24.76 -6.14
CA LEU A 10 -33.54 24.10 -6.03
C LEU A 10 -33.76 22.58 -6.21
N PHE A 11 -33.45 22.07 -7.40
CA PHE A 11 -33.29 20.62 -7.61
C PHE A 11 -31.95 20.19 -7.01
N LEU A 12 -31.98 19.71 -5.77
CA LEU A 12 -30.90 18.88 -5.22
C LEU A 12 -30.91 17.55 -5.96
N ILE A 13 -30.12 17.46 -7.04
CA ILE A 13 -29.84 16.19 -7.72
C ILE A 13 -28.93 15.39 -6.77
N ILE A 14 -29.54 14.50 -6.00
CA ILE A 14 -28.82 13.49 -5.21
C ILE A 14 -28.28 12.49 -6.22
N ILE A 15 -27.12 12.77 -6.81
CA ILE A 15 -26.40 11.80 -7.63
C ILE A 15 -25.96 10.70 -6.66
N PRO A 16 -26.40 9.44 -6.81
CA PRO A 16 -25.85 8.36 -6.02
C PRO A 16 -24.39 8.19 -6.46
N TYR A 17 -23.46 8.77 -5.69
CA TYR A 17 -22.06 8.42 -5.79
C TYR A 17 -21.96 6.93 -5.52
N ARG A 18 -21.74 6.15 -6.58
CA ARG A 18 -21.28 4.78 -6.43
C ARG A 18 -19.84 4.88 -5.92
N VAL A 19 -19.68 4.83 -4.61
CA VAL A 19 -18.38 4.56 -3.99
C VAL A 19 -18.07 3.12 -4.36
N HIS A 20 -17.25 2.93 -5.39
CA HIS A 20 -16.71 1.62 -5.71
C HIS A 20 -15.61 1.36 -4.68
N ALA A 21 -15.92 0.58 -3.65
CA ALA A 21 -14.88 0.05 -2.78
C ALA A 21 -14.12 -0.98 -3.62
N GLU A 22 -12.86 -0.70 -3.95
CA GLU A 22 -11.95 -1.70 -4.49
C GLU A 22 -11.88 -2.84 -3.45
N THR A 23 -12.24 -4.05 -3.86
CA THR A 23 -12.10 -5.22 -3.01
C THR A 23 -10.63 -5.57 -2.95
N LEU A 24 -10.05 -5.55 -1.75
CA LEU A 24 -8.71 -6.05 -1.53
C LEU A 24 -8.70 -7.57 -1.75
N ASP A 25 -7.92 -8.03 -2.74
CA ASP A 25 -7.74 -9.45 -3.01
C ASP A 25 -6.64 -10.02 -2.10
N CYS A 26 -7.06 -10.74 -1.06
CA CYS A 26 -6.15 -11.37 -0.11
C CYS A 26 -5.50 -12.64 -0.70
N PRO A 27 -4.20 -12.85 -0.48
CA PRO A 27 -3.54 -14.07 -0.94
C PRO A 27 -4.00 -15.29 -0.15
N GLU A 28 -4.06 -16.44 -0.82
CA GLU A 28 -4.39 -17.71 -0.19
C GLU A 28 -3.21 -18.21 0.66
N VAL A 29 -3.49 -18.52 1.93
CA VAL A 29 -2.45 -18.96 2.88
C VAL A 29 -1.72 -20.21 2.38
N SER A 30 -2.41 -21.12 1.69
CA SER A 30 -1.80 -22.34 1.13
C SER A 30 -0.68 -22.06 0.14
N ASP A 31 -0.66 -20.88 -0.47
CA ASP A 31 0.24 -20.54 -1.57
C ASP A 31 1.46 -19.73 -1.08
N LEU A 32 1.42 -19.31 0.20
CA LEU A 32 2.48 -18.53 0.84
C LEU A 32 3.55 -19.44 1.46
N GLU A 33 4.81 -19.06 1.26
CA GLU A 33 5.95 -19.60 2.00
C GLU A 33 6.03 -18.99 3.40
N GLU A 34 6.60 -19.75 4.34
CA GLU A 34 7.07 -19.17 5.59
C GLU A 34 8.41 -18.49 5.34
N THR A 35 8.50 -17.23 5.74
CA THR A 35 9.71 -16.41 5.54
C THR A 35 10.24 -15.92 6.87
N THR A 36 11.53 -15.64 6.92
CA THR A 36 12.25 -15.15 8.10
C THR A 36 13.28 -14.11 7.68
N GLU A 37 13.91 -13.44 8.64
CA GLU A 37 15.03 -12.52 8.37
C GLU A 37 16.17 -13.10 7.50
N LYS A 38 16.31 -14.43 7.40
CA LYS A 38 17.28 -15.07 6.50
C LYS A 38 16.99 -14.80 5.02
N ASP A 39 15.74 -14.53 4.68
CA ASP A 39 15.29 -14.30 3.31
C ASP A 39 15.43 -12.82 2.90
N ARG A 40 15.88 -11.95 3.82
CA ARG A 40 15.99 -10.50 3.60
C ARG A 40 16.82 -10.15 2.38
N GLN A 41 17.92 -10.85 2.12
CA GLN A 41 18.78 -10.56 0.97
C GLN A 41 18.03 -10.81 -0.35
N GLU A 42 17.34 -11.94 -0.46
CA GLU A 42 16.50 -12.27 -1.63
C GLU A 42 15.37 -11.25 -1.81
N PHE A 43 14.73 -10.86 -0.71
CA PHE A 43 13.68 -9.83 -0.74
C PHE A 43 14.21 -8.48 -1.25
N MET A 44 15.38 -8.04 -0.79
CA MET A 44 15.98 -6.77 -1.20
C MET A 44 16.31 -6.74 -2.71
N GLU A 45 16.63 -7.88 -3.32
CA GLU A 45 16.83 -8.01 -4.76
C GLU A 45 15.50 -7.87 -5.53
N ALA A 46 14.40 -8.38 -4.98
CA ALA A 46 13.07 -8.22 -5.57
C ALA A 46 12.52 -6.79 -5.41
N LEU A 47 12.88 -6.09 -4.33
CA LEU A 47 12.34 -4.78 -3.98
C LEU A 47 12.61 -3.71 -5.05
N GLU A 48 13.77 -3.74 -5.70
CA GLU A 48 14.07 -2.81 -6.81
C GLU A 48 13.04 -2.94 -7.95
N GLY A 49 12.66 -4.18 -8.26
CA GLY A 49 11.61 -4.47 -9.23
C GLY A 49 10.24 -3.96 -8.79
N PHE A 50 9.91 -4.11 -7.50
CA PHE A 50 8.66 -3.57 -6.95
C PHE A 50 8.61 -2.05 -7.03
N ILE A 51 9.69 -1.35 -6.65
CA ILE A 51 9.73 0.11 -6.75
C ILE A 51 9.51 0.58 -8.17
N LYS A 52 10.23 -0.04 -9.11
CA LYS A 52 10.09 0.30 -10.52
C LYS A 52 8.68 0.08 -11.04
N ASN A 53 8.06 -1.05 -10.71
CA ASN A 53 6.75 -1.40 -11.26
C ASN A 53 5.60 -0.65 -10.58
N ILE A 54 5.70 -0.36 -9.28
CA ILE A 54 4.59 0.19 -8.47
C ILE A 54 4.59 1.72 -8.46
N TYR A 55 5.77 2.36 -8.46
CA TYR A 55 5.88 3.81 -8.27
C TYR A 55 6.45 4.55 -9.48
N ILE A 56 7.23 3.89 -10.34
CA ILE A 56 7.93 4.57 -11.44
C ILE A 56 7.24 4.33 -12.78
N SER A 57 6.89 3.08 -13.07
CA SER A 57 6.32 2.69 -14.35
C SER A 57 4.89 3.25 -14.48
N ASP A 58 4.60 3.84 -15.63
CA ASP A 58 3.28 4.38 -15.98
C ASP A 58 2.76 5.51 -15.04
N ASP A 59 3.62 6.12 -14.23
CA ASP A 59 3.33 7.30 -13.40
C ASP A 59 4.01 8.55 -13.99
N GLU A 60 3.25 9.63 -14.22
CA GLU A 60 3.78 10.89 -14.76
C GLU A 60 4.83 11.55 -13.83
N TYR A 61 4.75 11.24 -12.54
CA TYR A 61 5.68 11.66 -11.49
C TYR A 61 6.67 10.56 -11.10
N GLY A 62 6.77 9.46 -11.84
CA GLY A 62 7.64 8.33 -11.55
C GLY A 62 9.11 8.71 -11.27
N HIS A 63 9.61 9.76 -11.93
CA HIS A 63 10.95 10.31 -11.72
C HIS A 63 11.23 10.80 -10.28
N LEU A 64 10.18 11.13 -9.50
CA LEU A 64 10.26 11.51 -8.09
C LEU A 64 10.38 10.30 -7.15
N TYR A 65 10.27 9.07 -7.67
CA TYR A 65 10.45 7.83 -6.91
C TYR A 65 11.76 7.09 -7.24
N GLU A 66 12.55 7.59 -8.19
CA GLU A 66 13.82 6.97 -8.62
C GLU A 66 14.90 6.94 -7.54
N GLU A 67 14.86 7.89 -6.60
CA GLU A 67 15.72 7.88 -5.42
C GLU A 67 14.88 7.44 -4.23
N TRP A 68 15.37 6.44 -3.50
CA TRP A 68 14.65 5.87 -2.38
C TRP A 68 15.59 5.21 -1.37
N GLU A 69 15.13 5.13 -0.12
CA GLU A 69 15.84 4.51 0.98
C GLU A 69 14.91 3.58 1.76
N VAL A 70 15.40 2.40 2.15
CA VAL A 70 14.61 1.48 2.99
C VAL A 70 14.67 1.95 4.44
N ILE A 71 13.51 2.32 4.99
CA ILE A 71 13.33 2.56 6.42
C ILE A 71 13.21 1.23 7.16
N THR A 72 12.44 0.28 6.61
CA THR A 72 12.17 -1.03 7.22
C THR A 72 11.89 -2.06 6.13
N ALA A 73 12.37 -3.28 6.33
CA ALA A 73 12.13 -4.44 5.50
C ALA A 73 12.30 -5.68 6.39
N LYS A 74 11.21 -6.14 7.02
CA LYS A 74 11.20 -7.26 7.96
C LYS A 74 9.84 -7.97 8.01
N PRO A 75 9.78 -9.23 8.47
CA PRO A 75 8.51 -9.91 8.76
C PRO A 75 7.64 -9.09 9.70
N PHE A 76 6.33 -9.11 9.50
CA PHE A 76 5.38 -8.43 10.38
C PHE A 76 5.49 -8.85 11.86
N PRO A 77 5.65 -10.13 12.22
CA PRO A 77 5.84 -10.52 13.62
C PRO A 77 7.04 -9.82 14.30
N ASP A 78 8.04 -9.41 13.54
CA ASP A 78 9.24 -8.72 14.05
C ASP A 78 9.04 -7.18 14.16
N THR A 79 7.85 -6.67 13.83
CA THR A 79 7.50 -5.24 13.92
C THR A 79 7.02 -4.80 15.31
N GLU A 80 6.66 -5.72 16.19
CA GLU A 80 6.08 -5.44 17.53
C GLU A 80 6.99 -4.60 18.45
N SER A 81 8.30 -4.55 18.15
CA SER A 81 9.27 -3.70 18.87
C SER A 81 9.12 -2.21 18.58
N SER A 82 8.32 -1.83 17.58
CA SER A 82 8.09 -0.46 17.13
C SER A 82 6.60 -0.20 17.08
N ALA A 83 6.09 0.60 18.02
CA ALA A 83 4.66 0.92 18.10
C ALA A 83 4.12 1.57 16.80
N TYR A 84 4.99 2.20 16.01
CA TYR A 84 4.63 2.74 14.71
C TYR A 84 4.46 1.64 13.65
N ASP A 85 5.36 0.66 13.62
CA ASP A 85 5.32 -0.41 12.62
C ASP A 85 4.25 -1.47 12.95
N GLU A 86 3.98 -1.69 14.24
CA GLU A 86 2.95 -2.60 14.75
C GLU A 86 1.55 -2.26 14.20
N ILE A 87 1.27 -0.97 13.95
CA ILE A 87 -0.01 -0.54 13.36
C ILE A 87 -0.23 -1.18 11.98
N TYR A 88 0.83 -1.35 11.18
CA TYR A 88 0.71 -1.99 9.88
C TYR A 88 0.52 -3.51 10.01
N TYR A 89 1.08 -4.13 11.04
CA TYR A 89 0.81 -5.53 11.33
C TYR A 89 -0.65 -5.75 11.71
N GLU A 90 -1.20 -4.93 12.61
CA GLU A 90 -2.63 -4.96 12.93
C GLU A 90 -3.51 -4.70 11.70
N MET A 91 -3.09 -3.79 10.81
CA MET A 91 -3.76 -3.56 9.54
C MET A 91 -3.77 -4.81 8.66
N ALA A 92 -2.63 -5.49 8.52
CA ALA A 92 -2.52 -6.73 7.75
C ALA A 92 -3.45 -7.83 8.29
N LYS A 93 -3.48 -7.99 9.62
CA LYS A 93 -4.36 -8.95 10.30
C LYS A 93 -5.84 -8.64 10.05
N ASN A 94 -6.22 -7.37 10.12
CA ASN A 94 -7.60 -6.94 9.88
C ASN A 94 -8.01 -7.07 8.41
N PHE A 95 -7.08 -6.92 7.48
CA PHE A 95 -7.36 -6.98 6.05
C PHE A 95 -7.46 -8.41 5.52
N CYS A 96 -6.45 -9.25 5.80
CA CYS A 96 -6.35 -10.58 5.21
C CYS A 96 -6.17 -11.71 6.23
N GLY A 97 -6.34 -11.42 7.51
CA GLY A 97 -6.24 -12.40 8.59
C GLY A 97 -4.83 -12.60 9.12
N GLU A 98 -4.75 -13.18 10.31
CA GLU A 98 -3.51 -13.38 11.05
C GLU A 98 -2.51 -14.30 10.32
N GLU A 99 -2.99 -15.35 9.64
CA GLU A 99 -2.12 -16.29 8.94
C GLU A 99 -1.39 -15.65 7.74
N VAL A 100 -2.08 -14.79 6.98
CA VAL A 100 -1.45 -14.02 5.88
C VAL A 100 -0.46 -13.01 6.45
N ALA A 101 -0.86 -12.30 7.50
CA ALA A 101 -0.01 -11.30 8.13
C ALA A 101 1.29 -11.91 8.69
N ASN A 102 1.21 -13.07 9.36
CA ASN A 102 2.36 -13.82 9.87
C ASN A 102 3.34 -14.29 8.78
N ARG A 103 2.89 -14.41 7.53
CA ARG A 103 3.71 -14.80 6.36
C ARG A 103 4.07 -13.62 5.47
N SER A 104 3.83 -12.41 5.96
CA SER A 104 4.06 -11.18 5.21
C SER A 104 5.09 -10.28 5.88
N TRP A 105 5.61 -9.35 5.11
CA TRP A 105 6.63 -8.40 5.47
C TRP A 105 6.07 -6.99 5.40
N LEU A 106 6.50 -6.15 6.34
CA LEU A 106 6.38 -4.71 6.23
C LEU A 106 7.61 -4.16 5.52
N THR A 107 7.38 -3.44 4.42
CA THR A 107 8.43 -2.67 3.76
C THR A 107 8.08 -1.20 3.74
N ARG A 108 8.87 -0.39 4.43
CA ARG A 108 8.71 1.06 4.47
C ARG A 108 9.86 1.72 3.73
N ILE A 109 9.51 2.66 2.87
CA ILE A 109 10.42 3.24 1.90
C ILE A 109 10.27 4.74 1.97
N TYR A 110 11.39 5.46 2.01
CA TYR A 110 11.44 6.91 1.95
C TYR A 110 11.79 7.36 0.53
N PHE A 111 11.09 8.37 0.02
CA PHE A 111 11.30 8.94 -1.32
C PHE A 111 11.73 10.42 -1.23
N PRO A 112 13.04 10.70 -1.12
CA PRO A 112 13.56 12.05 -0.84
C PRO A 112 13.15 13.14 -1.83
N LYS A 113 12.96 12.80 -3.12
CA LYS A 113 12.58 13.79 -4.15
C LYS A 113 11.17 14.36 -3.93
N TRP A 114 10.32 13.72 -3.14
CA TRP A 114 9.02 14.27 -2.74
C TRP A 114 9.08 15.30 -1.61
N SER A 115 10.27 15.54 -1.03
CA SER A 115 10.45 16.49 0.06
C SER A 115 10.09 17.91 -0.37
N GLY A 116 9.20 18.53 0.41
CA GLY A 116 8.65 19.86 0.10
C GLY A 116 7.60 19.87 -1.03
N ILE A 117 7.32 18.73 -1.67
CA ILE A 117 6.31 18.59 -2.73
C ILE A 117 5.04 17.93 -2.17
N SER A 118 5.17 16.74 -1.58
CA SER A 118 4.03 15.98 -1.04
C SER A 118 4.45 15.18 0.18
N ALA A 119 3.86 15.48 1.34
CA ALA A 119 4.08 14.72 2.55
C ALA A 119 3.54 13.28 2.46
N SER A 120 2.49 13.06 1.68
CA SER A 120 1.90 11.73 1.49
C SER A 120 2.76 10.82 0.61
N ASN A 121 3.52 11.39 -0.33
CA ASN A 121 4.39 10.61 -1.23
C ASN A 121 5.82 10.49 -0.70
N LEU A 122 6.13 11.09 0.45
CA LEU A 122 7.45 10.99 1.08
C LEU A 122 7.76 9.57 1.55
N GLU A 123 6.76 8.77 1.85
CA GLU A 123 6.94 7.37 2.22
C GLU A 123 5.93 6.49 1.51
N GLY A 124 6.36 5.28 1.16
CA GLY A 124 5.50 4.19 0.72
C GLY A 124 5.58 3.01 1.66
N GLN A 125 4.45 2.34 1.89
CA GLN A 125 4.39 1.12 2.69
C GLN A 125 3.86 -0.05 1.86
N LEU A 126 4.69 -1.07 1.69
CA LEU A 126 4.34 -2.27 0.95
C LEU A 126 4.20 -3.45 1.90
N PHE A 127 3.15 -4.22 1.67
CA PHE A 127 2.86 -5.47 2.36
C PHE A 127 3.19 -6.57 1.37
N VAL A 128 4.21 -7.35 1.70
CA VAL A 128 4.86 -8.27 0.76
C VAL A 128 4.75 -9.68 1.31
N ALA A 129 4.50 -10.66 0.46
CA ALA A 129 4.62 -12.06 0.80
C ALA A 129 5.46 -12.79 -0.24
N LYS A 130 5.90 -14.01 0.09
CA LYS A 130 6.58 -14.89 -0.85
C LYS A 130 5.66 -16.03 -1.24
N SER A 131 5.38 -16.15 -2.53
CA SER A 131 4.64 -17.27 -3.11
C SER A 131 5.59 -18.46 -3.30
N LYS A 132 5.05 -19.67 -3.09
CA LYS A 132 5.74 -20.95 -3.34
C LYS A 132 6.15 -21.15 -4.80
N GLU A 133 5.46 -20.51 -5.75
CA GLU A 133 5.68 -20.72 -7.17
C GLU A 133 6.33 -19.51 -7.85
N ASN A 134 5.94 -18.30 -7.43
CA ASN A 134 6.24 -17.07 -8.16
C ASN A 134 7.22 -16.14 -7.44
N GLY A 135 7.73 -16.52 -6.27
CA GLY A 135 8.63 -15.71 -5.47
C GLY A 135 7.93 -14.54 -4.78
N TRP A 136 8.67 -13.47 -4.50
CA TRP A 136 8.15 -12.31 -3.77
C TRP A 136 7.11 -11.53 -4.58
N PHE A 137 6.07 -11.04 -3.92
CA PHE A 137 5.07 -10.17 -4.52
C PHE A 137 4.45 -9.23 -3.47
N VAL A 138 4.02 -8.05 -3.95
CA VAL A 138 3.27 -7.09 -3.15
C VAL A 138 1.78 -7.40 -3.25
N TRP A 139 1.14 -7.68 -2.13
CA TRP A 139 -0.31 -7.91 -2.09
C TRP A 139 -1.10 -6.69 -1.60
N PHE A 140 -0.43 -5.72 -0.98
CA PHE A 140 -1.03 -4.44 -0.65
C PHE A 140 -0.01 -3.31 -0.61
N ARG A 141 -0.41 -2.14 -1.11
CA ARG A 141 0.32 -0.87 -0.98
C ARG A 141 -0.52 0.09 -0.17
N TYR A 142 0.11 0.69 0.82
CA TYR A 142 -0.44 1.79 1.61
C TYR A 142 0.41 3.03 1.36
N HIS A 143 -0.22 4.03 0.74
CA HIS A 143 0.35 5.26 0.16
C HIS A 143 1.38 5.05 -0.95
#